data_AF-V5IDB9-F1
#
_entry.id   AF-V5IDB9-F1
#
_cell.length_a   1.000
_cell.length_b   1.000
_cell.length_c   1.000
_cell.angle_alpha   90.00
_cell.angle_beta   90.00
_cell.angle_gamma   90.00
#
_symmetry.space_group_name_H-M   'P 1'
#
loop_
_entity.id
_entity.type
_entity.pdbx_description
1 polymer ?
#
loop_
_entity_poly.entity_id
_entity_poly.type
_entity_poly.pdbx_seq_one_letter_code
_entity_poly.pdbx_strand_id
1 'polypeptide(L)'
;MKATIALFCFTAAVAYAVAAVPPKSPIIDNGPLDPRCVKPYDCHGDGTWVFYYNTTKGCLKWRLGRDCVGNGNYETLQECLENCAGAPGKQVKSG
;
A
#
# COMPACT_ATOMS: atom_id res chain seq x y z
N MET A 1 -49.02 28.21 2.07
CA MET A 1 -47.57 28.42 1.91
C MET A 1 -46.71 27.82 3.05
N LYS A 2 -47.21 26.85 3.83
CA LYS A 2 -46.47 26.25 4.98
C LYS A 2 -45.99 24.82 4.72
N ALA A 3 -46.74 24.06 3.91
CA ALA A 3 -46.42 22.67 3.56
C ALA A 3 -45.15 22.54 2.70
N THR A 4 -44.87 23.51 1.84
CA THR A 4 -43.73 23.51 0.92
C THR A 4 -42.40 23.64 1.64
N ILE A 5 -42.35 24.45 2.71
CA ILE A 5 -41.15 24.68 3.52
C ILE A 5 -40.74 23.39 4.23
N ALA A 6 -41.71 22.67 4.81
CA ALA A 6 -41.43 21.39 5.46
C ALA A 6 -40.86 20.37 4.47
N LEU A 7 -41.44 20.28 3.26
CA LEU A 7 -40.97 19.37 2.22
C LEU A 7 -39.51 19.65 1.82
N PHE A 8 -39.13 20.92 1.66
CA PHE A 8 -37.74 21.31 1.37
C PHE A 8 -36.78 20.98 2.53
N CYS A 9 -37.21 21.10 3.78
CA CYS A 9 -36.37 20.74 4.92
C CYS A 9 -36.12 19.23 4.99
N PHE A 10 -37.12 18.40 4.68
CA PHE A 10 -36.98 16.95 4.64
C PHE A 10 -36.05 16.49 3.50
N THR A 11 -36.17 17.08 2.31
CA THR A 11 -35.29 16.72 1.19
C THR A 11 -33.84 17.11 1.43
N ALA A 12 -33.60 18.29 2.02
CA ALA A 12 -32.27 18.71 2.41
C ALA A 12 -31.66 17.75 3.45
N ALA A 13 -32.40 17.40 4.51
CA ALA A 13 -31.92 16.48 5.55
C ALA A 13 -31.55 15.09 5.00
N VAL A 14 -32.36 14.55 4.08
CA VAL A 14 -32.08 13.27 3.42
C VAL A 14 -30.84 13.37 2.53
N ALA A 15 -30.66 14.46 1.78
CA ALA A 15 -29.47 14.69 0.97
C ALA A 15 -28.18 14.78 1.81
N TYR A 16 -28.23 15.46 2.95
CA TYR A 16 -27.10 15.54 3.89
C TYR A 16 -26.75 14.18 4.50
N ALA A 17 -27.74 13.31 4.75
CA ALA A 17 -27.50 11.97 5.30
C ALA A 17 -26.82 11.02 4.28
N VAL A 18 -27.13 11.15 2.98
CA VAL A 18 -26.52 10.31 1.93
C VAL A 18 -25.05 10.70 1.66
N ALA A 19 -24.68 11.96 1.87
CA ALA A 19 -23.30 12.43 1.69
C ALA A 19 -22.33 12.01 2.83
N ALA A 20 -22.86 11.50 3.95
CA ALA A 20 -22.08 11.16 5.14
C ALA A 20 -21.64 9.69 5.18
N VAL A 21 -21.71 8.94 4.07
CA VAL A 21 -21.11 7.60 4.01
C VAL A 21 -19.59 7.78 4.04
N PRO A 22 -18.89 7.40 5.13
CA PRO A 22 -17.44 7.49 5.15
C PRO A 22 -16.90 6.59 4.03
N PRO A 23 -15.83 7.02 3.31
CA PRO A 23 -15.19 6.15 2.34
C PRO A 23 -14.87 4.82 3.02
N LYS A 24 -15.39 3.72 2.47
CA LYS A 24 -15.09 2.35 2.92
C LYS A 24 -13.58 2.27 3.11
N SER A 25 -13.15 2.02 4.35
CA SER A 25 -11.72 1.88 4.64
C SER A 25 -11.12 0.87 3.67
N PRO A 26 -9.95 1.14 3.07
CA PRO A 26 -9.26 0.17 2.25
C PRO A 26 -9.13 -1.12 3.05
N ILE A 27 -9.66 -2.24 2.53
CA ILE A 27 -9.32 -3.54 3.08
C ILE A 27 -7.82 -3.72 2.80
N ILE A 28 -7.02 -3.60 3.86
CA ILE A 28 -5.60 -3.90 3.80
C ILE A 28 -5.51 -5.43 3.83
N ASP A 29 -5.34 -6.02 2.65
CA ASP A 29 -5.01 -7.44 2.54
C ASP A 29 -3.62 -7.65 3.17
N ASN A 30 -3.55 -8.49 4.19
CA ASN A 30 -2.32 -8.87 4.89
C ASN A 30 -1.81 -10.23 4.40
N GLY A 31 -2.15 -10.63 3.17
CA GLY A 31 -1.63 -11.82 2.52
C GLY A 31 -0.09 -11.90 2.59
N PRO A 32 0.50 -13.10 2.44
CA PRO A 32 1.93 -13.27 2.63
C PRO A 32 2.69 -12.42 1.59
N LEU A 33 3.38 -11.37 2.07
CA LEU A 33 4.36 -10.64 1.29
C LEU A 33 5.41 -11.65 0.79
N ASP A 34 5.70 -11.66 -0.52
CA ASP A 34 6.82 -12.42 -1.08
C ASP A 34 8.08 -12.15 -0.21
N PRO A 35 8.74 -13.17 0.38
CA PRO A 35 9.91 -12.98 1.22
C PRO A 35 11.02 -12.15 0.59
N ARG A 36 11.13 -12.15 -0.75
CA ARG A 36 12.09 -11.35 -1.53
C ARG A 36 11.79 -9.84 -1.47
N CYS A 37 10.55 -9.48 -1.15
CA CYS A 37 10.14 -8.09 -0.95
C CYS A 37 10.43 -7.58 0.47
N VAL A 38 10.73 -8.47 1.42
CA VAL A 38 10.97 -8.10 2.82
C VAL A 38 12.41 -7.61 2.99
N LYS A 39 12.59 -6.60 3.85
CA LYS A 39 13.93 -6.13 4.24
C LYS A 39 14.78 -7.34 4.69
N PRO A 40 16.01 -7.50 4.17
CA PRO A 40 16.91 -8.54 4.65
C PRO A 40 17.07 -8.47 6.18
N TYR A 41 17.27 -9.63 6.82
CA TYR A 41 17.66 -9.71 8.23
C TYR A 41 18.94 -8.91 8.49
N ASP A 42 19.26 -8.67 9.76
CA ASP A 42 20.37 -7.82 10.18
C ASP A 42 21.74 -8.43 9.82
N CYS A 43 22.07 -8.32 8.54
CA CYS A 43 23.36 -8.56 7.93
C CYS A 43 23.69 -7.43 6.97
N HIS A 44 23.77 -6.24 7.54
CA HIS A 44 24.30 -5.08 6.86
C HIS A 44 25.82 -5.17 6.76
N GLY A 45 26.40 -4.82 5.61
CA GLY A 45 27.85 -4.85 5.45
C GLY A 45 28.34 -4.22 4.14
N ASP A 46 29.53 -4.62 3.69
CA ASP A 46 30.22 -4.06 2.53
C ASP A 46 30.15 -4.93 1.26
N GLY A 47 29.21 -5.87 1.19
CA GLY A 47 29.01 -6.77 0.07
C GLY A 47 28.11 -6.20 -1.03
N THR A 48 27.23 -7.06 -1.54
CA THR A 48 26.38 -6.76 -2.69
C THR A 48 25.20 -5.85 -2.36
N TRP A 49 24.69 -5.17 -3.38
CA TRP A 49 23.50 -4.35 -3.28
C TRP A 49 22.27 -5.13 -3.72
N VAL A 50 21.20 -5.01 -2.94
CA VAL A 50 19.88 -5.59 -3.24
C VAL A 50 18.77 -4.55 -3.01
N PHE A 51 17.58 -4.86 -3.50
CA PHE A 51 16.38 -4.04 -3.38
C PHE A 51 15.27 -4.81 -2.67
N TYR A 52 14.62 -4.14 -1.72
CA TYR A 52 13.46 -4.65 -0.99
C TYR A 52 12.35 -3.59 -0.96
N TYR A 53 11.12 -4.01 -0.68
CA TYR A 53 9.98 -3.12 -0.65
C TYR A 53 9.71 -2.58 0.75
N ASN A 54 9.62 -1.26 0.85
CA ASN A 54 9.14 -0.57 2.03
C ASN A 54 7.73 -0.01 1.74
N THR A 55 6.78 -0.28 2.63
CA THR A 55 5.37 0.11 2.45
C THR A 55 5.14 1.62 2.39
N THR A 56 6.05 2.43 2.95
CA THR A 56 5.95 3.91 2.95
C THR A 56 6.77 4.55 1.83
N LYS A 57 7.93 3.98 1.51
CA LYS A 57 8.93 4.60 0.60
C LYS A 57 9.08 3.88 -0.74
N GLY A 58 8.35 2.78 -0.96
CA GLY A 58 8.54 1.92 -2.12
C GLY A 58 9.83 1.11 -2.06
N CYS A 59 10.40 0.76 -3.20
CA CYS A 59 11.62 -0.03 -3.26
C CYS A 59 12.84 0.75 -2.77
N LEU A 60 13.55 0.19 -1.79
CA LEU A 60 14.75 0.76 -1.18
C LEU A 60 15.95 -0.15 -1.43
N LYS A 61 17.12 0.49 -1.58
CA LYS A 61 18.41 -0.18 -1.76
C LYS A 61 19.02 -0.56 -0.40
N TRP A 62 19.62 -1.74 -0.30
CA TRP A 62 20.27 -2.25 0.90
C TRP A 62 21.59 -2.94 0.57
N ARG A 63 22.61 -2.80 1.42
CA ARG A 63 23.91 -3.47 1.25
C ARG A 63 24.02 -4.66 2.18
N LEU A 64 24.13 -5.85 1.61
CA LEU A 64 24.36 -7.08 2.37
C LEU A 64 25.83 -7.19 2.78
N GLY A 65 26.12 -7.91 3.86
CA GLY A 65 27.47 -8.39 4.14
C GLY A 65 27.98 -9.37 3.08
N ARG A 66 29.31 -9.48 2.92
CA ARG A 66 29.94 -10.35 1.89
C ARG A 66 29.55 -11.82 2.00
N ASP A 67 29.40 -12.33 3.21
CA ASP A 67 29.09 -13.74 3.49
C ASP A 67 27.61 -13.97 3.79
N CYS A 68 26.74 -13.02 3.41
CA CYS A 68 25.32 -13.09 3.71
C CYS A 68 24.48 -13.45 2.50
N VAL A 69 23.71 -14.52 2.69
CA VAL A 69 22.63 -14.91 1.82
C VAL A 69 21.38 -14.20 2.34
N GLY A 70 20.99 -13.11 1.67
CA GLY A 70 19.75 -12.39 1.99
C GLY A 70 18.50 -13.24 1.72
N ASN A 71 17.33 -12.62 1.64
CA ASN A 71 16.08 -13.34 1.42
C ASN A 71 15.79 -13.61 -0.07
N GLY A 72 16.82 -13.66 -0.92
CA GLY A 72 16.66 -13.68 -2.38
C GLY A 72 16.10 -12.37 -2.94
N ASN A 73 16.40 -11.24 -2.28
CA ASN A 73 16.00 -9.91 -2.70
C ASN A 73 16.47 -9.58 -4.13
N TYR A 74 15.80 -8.62 -4.76
CA TYR A 74 16.04 -8.28 -6.15
C TYR A 74 17.37 -7.55 -6.34
N GLU A 75 18.05 -7.79 -7.46
CA GLU A 75 19.32 -7.14 -7.77
C GLU A 75 19.11 -5.76 -8.38
N THR A 76 17.94 -5.51 -8.97
CA THR A 76 17.59 -4.25 -9.61
C THR A 76 16.37 -3.57 -8.98
N LEU A 77 16.32 -2.25 -9.09
CA LEU A 77 15.15 -1.46 -8.69
C LEU A 77 13.90 -1.87 -9.49
N GLN A 78 14.07 -2.15 -10.79
CA GLN A 78 12.97 -2.49 -11.69
C GLN A 78 12.30 -3.80 -11.28
N GLU A 79 13.07 -4.85 -11.02
CA GLU A 79 12.53 -6.13 -10.57
C GLU A 79 11.79 -5.99 -9.22
N CYS A 80 12.33 -5.19 -8.29
CA CYS A 80 11.62 -4.89 -7.05
C CYS A 80 10.29 -4.17 -7.32
N LEU A 81 10.26 -3.18 -8.21
CA LEU A 81 9.03 -2.45 -8.54
C LEU A 81 8.00 -3.36 -9.22
N GLU A 82 8.43 -4.19 -10.16
CA GLU A 82 7.53 -5.09 -10.90
C GLU A 82 6.94 -6.18 -10.02
N ASN A 83 7.74 -6.73 -9.09
CA ASN A 83 7.32 -7.88 -8.29
C ASN A 83 6.77 -7.50 -6.90
N CYS A 84 7.17 -6.35 -6.34
CA CYS A 84 6.75 -5.93 -5.00
C CYS A 84 5.86 -4.71 -4.97
N ALA A 85 5.95 -3.79 -5.95
CA ALA A 85 4.97 -2.71 -6.03
C ALA A 85 3.65 -3.33 -6.50
N GLY A 86 2.87 -3.84 -5.55
CA GLY A 86 1.71 -4.69 -5.82
C GLY A 86 1.34 -5.66 -4.71
N ALA A 87 2.29 -6.02 -3.84
CA ALA A 87 2.02 -6.89 -2.70
C ALA A 87 1.23 -6.13 -1.60
N PRO A 88 0.41 -6.83 -0.80
CA PRO A 88 -1.03 -6.58 -0.73
C PRO A 88 -1.40 -5.26 -0.04
N GLY A 89 -2.42 -4.62 -0.61
CA GLY A 89 -2.77 -3.21 -0.34
C GLY A 89 -2.82 -2.33 -1.60
N LYS A 90 -2.48 -2.85 -2.79
CA LYS A 90 -2.80 -2.16 -4.04
C LYS A 90 -4.32 -2.08 -4.20
N GLN A 91 -4.85 -0.91 -3.87
CA GLN A 91 -6.00 -0.33 -4.54
C GLN A 91 -5.75 -0.46 -6.05
N VAL A 92 -6.35 -1.49 -6.68
CA VAL A 92 -6.54 -1.47 -8.12
C VAL A 92 -7.43 -0.26 -8.34
N LYS A 93 -6.87 0.85 -8.84
CA LYS A 93 -7.68 1.96 -9.29
C LYS A 93 -8.58 1.40 -10.39
N SER A 94 -9.85 1.19 -10.08
CA SER A 94 -10.88 0.98 -11.08
C SER A 94 -10.97 2.29 -11.86
N GLY A 95 -10.29 2.33 -13.01
CA GLY A 95 -10.43 3.35 -14.04
C GLY A 95 -10.99 2.68 -15.28
#